data_AF-A0A2J6SQ71-F1
#
_entry.id   AF-A0A2J6SQ71-F1
#
_cell.length_a   1.000
_cell.length_b   1.000
_cell.length_c   1.000
_cell.angle_alpha   90.00
_cell.angle_beta   90.00
_cell.angle_gamma   90.00
#
_symmetry.space_group_name_H-M   'P 1'
#
loop_
_entity.id
_entity.type
_entity.pdbx_description
1 polymer ?
#
loop_
_entity_poly.entity_id
_entity_poly.type
_entity_poly.pdbx_seq_one_letter_code
_entity_poly.pdbx_strand_id
1 'polypeptide(L)' 'PDHTLATRTYSGTEKSKDRITIVLTSNADSSEKFMPWVIRKSKNPQCFSKINRRHLRVEYRFNKTK' A
#
# COMPACT_ATOMS: atom_id res chain seq x y z
N PRO A 1 -8.74 8.27 18.05
CA PRO A 1 -9.72 7.28 17.54
C PRO A 1 -10.75 7.99 16.65
N ASP A 2 -10.89 7.54 15.40
CA ASP A 2 -11.90 8.02 14.46
C ASP A 2 -13.25 7.45 14.85
N HIS A 3 -14.08 8.26 15.51
CA HIS A 3 -15.47 7.93 15.76
C HIS A 3 -16.29 8.47 14.59
N THR A 4 -16.82 7.59 13.75
CA THR A 4 -17.80 7.93 12.71
C THR A 4 -18.98 8.70 13.29
N LEU A 5 -19.50 9.69 12.56
CA LEU A 5 -20.72 10.47 12.85
C LEU A 5 -21.99 9.59 12.74
N ALA A 6 -22.05 8.49 13.46
CA ALA A 6 -23.20 7.60 13.47
C ALA A 6 -24.03 7.88 14.73
N THR A 7 -25.31 8.23 14.54
CA THR A 7 -26.26 8.53 15.62
C THR A 7 -26.55 7.30 16.50
N ARG A 8 -26.30 6.08 16.00
CA ARG A 8 -26.49 4.79 16.70
C ARG A 8 -25.46 3.76 16.23
N THR A 9 -25.15 2.78 17.09
CA THR A 9 -24.30 1.64 16.75
C THR A 9 -25.04 0.70 15.79
N TYR A 10 -24.49 0.49 14.60
CA TYR A 10 -25.00 -0.47 13.62
C TYR A 10 -24.21 -1.79 13.68
N SER A 11 -24.90 -2.92 13.50
CA SER A 11 -24.27 -4.23 13.32
C SER A 11 -23.59 -4.30 11.95
N GLY A 12 -22.33 -3.87 11.92
CA GLY A 12 -21.47 -3.94 10.75
C GLY A 12 -20.12 -3.33 11.08
N THR A 13 -19.07 -4.14 11.04
CA THR A 13 -17.71 -3.64 11.17
C THR A 13 -17.32 -2.94 9.87
N GLU A 14 -16.89 -1.69 9.94
CA GLU A 14 -16.25 -1.04 8.79
C GLU A 14 -15.06 -1.91 8.39
N LYS A 15 -15.13 -2.51 7.19
CA LYS A 15 -13.99 -3.25 6.65
C LYS A 15 -12.83 -2.27 6.51
N SER A 16 -11.64 -2.66 6.97
CA SER A 16 -10.45 -1.87 6.77
C SER A 16 -10.35 -1.47 5.29
N LYS A 17 -10.30 -0.16 5.04
CA LYS A 17 -10.12 0.42 3.71
C LYS A 17 -8.65 0.60 3.36
N ASP A 18 -7.74 -0.11 4.05
CA ASP A 18 -6.35 -0.15 3.67
C ASP A 18 -6.20 -0.77 2.28
N ARG A 19 -5.78 0.07 1.32
CA ARG A 19 -5.49 -0.34 -0.05
C ARG A 19 -3.98 -0.26 -0.29
N ILE A 20 -3.43 -1.33 -0.88
CA ILE A 20 -2.06 -1.37 -1.41
C ILE A 20 -2.20 -1.68 -2.89
N THR A 21 -1.61 -0.82 -3.74
CA THR A 21 -1.55 -1.07 -5.17
C THR A 21 -0.18 -1.61 -5.51
N ILE A 22 -0.14 -2.79 -6.15
CA ILE A 22 1.09 -3.41 -6.64
C ILE A 22 1.00 -3.41 -8.16
N VAL A 23 2.02 -2.85 -8.82
CA VAL A 23 2.17 -2.90 -10.27
C VAL A 23 3.21 -3.97 -10.59
N LEU A 24 2.76 -5.01 -11.29
CA LEU A 24 3.62 -6.07 -11.83
C LEU A 24 3.79 -5.80 -13.32
N THR A 25 5.04 -5.74 -13.78
CA THR A 25 5.39 -5.40 -15.15
C THR A 25 6.31 -6.48 -15.71
N SER A 26 5.80 -7.21 -16.69
CA SER A 26 6.53 -8.21 -17.46
C SER A 26 6.05 -8.22 -18.90
N ASN A 27 6.91 -8.61 -19.83
CA ASN A 27 6.51 -8.92 -21.20
C ASN A 27 5.66 -10.22 -21.25
N ALA A 28 5.00 -10.46 -22.38
CA ALA A 28 4.03 -11.56 -22.53
C ALA A 28 4.69 -12.95 -22.40
N ASP A 29 5.92 -13.07 -22.85
CA ASP A 29 6.79 -14.25 -22.75
C ASP A 29 7.55 -14.34 -21.42
N SER A 30 7.41 -13.33 -20.54
CA SER A 30 8.01 -13.27 -19.21
C SER A 30 9.55 -13.32 -19.18
N SER A 31 10.21 -13.15 -20.32
CA SER A 31 11.68 -13.09 -20.39
C SER A 31 12.24 -11.83 -19.73
N GLU A 32 11.51 -10.72 -19.81
CA GLU A 32 11.85 -9.45 -19.17
C GLU A 32 10.90 -9.19 -18.00
N LYS A 33 11.46 -9.21 -16.79
CA LYS A 33 10.74 -8.95 -15.55
C LYS A 33 11.31 -7.70 -14.91
N PHE A 34 10.48 -6.68 -14.76
CA PHE A 34 10.86 -5.46 -14.06
C PHE A 34 10.54 -5.59 -12.56
N MET A 35 11.20 -4.76 -11.75
CA MET A 35 11.00 -4.78 -10.32
C MET A 35 9.57 -4.30 -9.98
N PRO A 36 8.79 -5.02 -9.15
CA PRO A 36 7.44 -4.61 -8.81
C PRO A 36 7.39 -3.25 -8.14
N TRP A 37 6.36 -2.46 -8.44
CA TRP A 37 6.12 -1.18 -7.76
C TRP A 37 5.05 -1.34 -6.70
N VAL A 38 5.33 -0.84 -5.50
CA VAL A 38 4.36 -0.74 -4.40
C VAL A 38 4.01 0.73 -4.23
N ILE A 39 2.74 1.06 -4.45
CA ILE A 39 2.22 2.43 -4.36
C ILE A 39 1.28 2.54 -3.16
N ARG A 40 1.56 3.51 -2.27
CA ARG A 40 0.70 3.79 -1.10
C ARG A 40 0.69 5.28 -0.75
N LYS A 41 -0.22 5.70 0.14
CA LYS A 41 -0.35 7.09 0.59
C LYS A 41 0.88 7.61 1.36
N SER A 42 1.41 6.83 2.30
CA SER A 42 2.47 7.30 3.21
C SER A 42 3.86 7.17 2.60
N LYS A 43 4.73 8.17 2.80
CA LYS A 43 6.16 8.10 2.41
C LYS A 43 6.92 7.02 3.18
N ASN A 44 6.63 6.89 4.47
CA ASN A 44 7.26 5.90 5.33
C ASN A 44 6.22 5.19 6.22
N PRO A 45 5.58 4.12 5.72
CA PRO A 45 4.63 3.37 6.54
C PRO A 45 5.38 2.66 7.67
N GLN A 46 4.74 2.58 8.84
CA GLN A 46 5.36 2.02 10.05
C GLN A 46 5.79 0.56 9.88
N CYS A 47 5.11 -0.22 9.04
CA CYS A 47 5.50 -1.59 8.72
C CYS A 47 6.91 -1.69 8.08
N PHE A 48 7.44 -0.61 7.49
CA PHE A 48 8.80 -0.57 6.94
C PHE A 48 9.83 0.06 7.87
N SER A 49 9.45 0.45 9.10
CA SER A 49 10.36 1.11 10.05
C SER A 49 11.55 0.25 10.46
N LYS A 50 11.36 -1.08 10.54
CA LYS A 50 12.40 -2.05 10.94
C LYS A 50 12.87 -2.94 9.79
N ILE A 51 12.46 -2.63 8.56
CA ILE A 51 12.80 -3.43 7.38
C ILE A 51 13.75 -2.62 6.52
N ASN A 52 14.90 -3.21 6.17
CA ASN A 52 15.79 -2.61 5.18
C ASN A 52 15.12 -2.66 3.80
N ARG A 53 14.66 -1.50 3.32
CA ARG A 53 13.98 -1.37 2.03
C ARG A 53 14.82 -1.82 0.84
N ARG A 54 16.16 -1.79 0.95
CA ARG A 54 17.04 -2.27 -0.12
C ARG A 54 16.97 -3.78 -0.30
N HIS A 55 16.57 -4.51 0.73
CA HIS A 55 16.38 -5.97 0.66
C HIS A 55 15.03 -6.33 0.06
N LEU A 56 14.07 -5.41 0.14
CA LEU A 56 12.81 -5.53 -0.58
C LEU A 56 13.12 -5.29 -2.06
N ARG A 57 13.06 -6.34 -2.89
CA ARG A 57 13.19 -6.26 -4.36
C ARG A 57 11.94 -5.60 -4.98
N VAL A 58 11.55 -4.44 -4.46
CA VAL A 58 10.40 -3.65 -4.92
C VAL A 58 10.74 -2.17 -4.90
N GLU A 59 10.18 -1.42 -5.84
CA GLU A 59 10.22 0.05 -5.78
C GLU A 59 9.03 0.57 -4.99
N TYR A 60 9.30 1.33 -3.92
CA TYR A 60 8.24 1.95 -3.14
C TYR A 60 7.99 3.39 -3.61
N ARG A 61 6.76 3.68 -4.00
CA ARG A 61 6.30 5.01 -4.41
C ARG A 61 5.17 5.49 -3.51
N PHE A 62 5.12 6.80 -3.30
CA PHE A 62 4.06 7.43 -2.51
C PHE A 62 3.55 8.69 -3.17
N ASN A 63 2.27 8.99 -2.96
CA ASN A 63 1.67 10.23 -3.45
C ASN A 63 2.23 11.40 -2.65
N LYS A 64 2.77 12.41 -3.34
CA LYS A 64 3.13 13.67 -2.69
C LYS A 64 1.84 14.37 -2.26
N THR A 65 1.73 14.75 -1.00
CA THR A 65 0.70 15.71 -0.57
C THR A 65 1.04 17.07 -1.18
N LYS A 66 0.03 17.75 -1.76
CA LYS A 66 0.14 19.14 -2.23
C LYS A 66 0.38 20.07 -1.04
#